data_AF-A0A1M7KFE9-F1
#
_entry.id   AF-A0A1M7KFE9-F1
#
_cell.length_a   1.000
_cell.length_b   1.000
_cell.length_c   1.000
_cell.angle_alpha   90.00
_cell.angle_beta   90.00
_cell.angle_gamma   90.00
#
_symmetry.space_group_name_H-M   'P 1'
#
loop_
_entity.id
_entity.type
_entity.pdbx_description
1 polymer ?
#
loop_
_entity_poly.entity_id
_entity_poly.type
_entity_poly.pdbx_seq_one_letter_code
_entity_poly.pdbx_strand_id
1 'polypeptide(L)'
;MRNFVTVIAAISVMLSAAPMTTAYAADTVSASVTSEASLDNVSMEQLAGQWKYQISDTNYDVEISSKDNGTVVISKDGTYTYTDASGKTSTGTVKLGFEVIGGTSLQTVGFYEGSEHKFGGYYHNEEPDALYLGNNRISRLVRKGSAEVSLSDFAGTWKYQESNGGYPVDVSAKELGTFEISADGTYKYTDIDGKTITDKVKVGDETIGGKMFAVLRFFEGSEIKNAATCRASRPDELYIGNAGRKRLVREADKKSLTTHAIEKMDAYTFFDDLFARYIAHSDKEAFKVNDISYYKVTDFSLITSLDDIKDIIGKMFTGEIKDYFMRECNARFLEKDGILYINDGKRGSLQFNTNDGVIISDVTAERFTATTVASNGLQGKCRAVFVLENGSWKMSSCTTGDFKNENVTASQTAVRVSGDANCDGGVDMSDVVLIMQALSNPNKYGENGTAEPHITAQGIANADTNGDGLTVGDAQAIQKALLDLG
;
A
#
# COMPACT_ATOMS: atom_id res chain seq x y z
N MET A 1 56.51 27.97 -1.88
CA MET A 1 57.26 26.74 -1.50
C MET A 1 56.33 25.91 -0.64
N ARG A 2 55.97 24.66 -0.92
CA ARG A 2 56.38 23.67 -1.93
C ARG A 2 55.17 22.73 -2.12
N ASN A 3 54.93 22.36 -3.38
CA ASN A 3 54.13 21.22 -3.83
C ASN A 3 54.58 19.93 -3.13
N PHE A 4 53.71 18.92 -3.01
CA PHE A 4 54.07 17.55 -3.40
C PHE A 4 52.83 16.66 -3.60
N VAL A 5 52.90 15.93 -4.72
CA VAL A 5 52.05 14.85 -5.25
C VAL A 5 52.34 13.54 -4.48
N THR A 6 51.62 12.45 -4.85
CA THR A 6 51.99 10.99 -4.84
C THR A 6 51.25 10.20 -3.73
N VAL A 7 50.72 8.96 -3.83
CA VAL A 7 50.41 7.89 -4.82
C VAL A 7 49.67 6.78 -4.05
N ILE A 8 49.04 5.79 -4.72
CA ILE A 8 49.00 4.31 -4.44
C ILE A 8 47.80 3.72 -5.22
N ALA A 9 47.79 2.55 -5.88
CA ALA A 9 48.79 1.61 -6.42
C ALA A 9 48.01 0.54 -7.22
N ALA A 10 48.61 -0.07 -8.26
CA ALA A 10 48.44 -1.49 -8.61
C ALA A 10 49.40 -1.89 -9.74
N ILE A 11 50.27 -2.86 -9.48
CA ILE A 11 51.23 -3.48 -10.41
C ILE A 11 50.85 -4.98 -10.56
N SER A 12 50.63 -5.37 -11.83
CA SER A 12 51.04 -6.57 -12.59
C SER A 12 50.97 -7.99 -12.00
N VAL A 13 50.49 -8.95 -12.82
CA VAL A 13 51.25 -10.14 -13.33
C VAL A 13 50.67 -10.61 -14.69
N MET A 14 51.57 -11.06 -15.58
CA MET A 14 51.42 -11.50 -16.98
C MET A 14 51.10 -13.01 -17.18
N LEU A 15 50.70 -13.37 -18.42
CA LEU A 15 51.07 -14.54 -19.30
C LEU A 15 49.81 -14.97 -20.11
N SER A 16 49.80 -15.37 -21.39
CA SER A 16 50.78 -15.58 -22.47
C SER A 16 50.00 -15.82 -23.78
N ALA A 17 50.58 -15.46 -24.93
CA ALA A 17 50.16 -15.88 -26.29
C ALA A 17 50.30 -17.42 -26.47
N ALA A 18 49.72 -18.14 -27.44
CA ALA A 18 49.64 -17.93 -28.90
C ALA A 18 48.72 -19.04 -29.57
N PRO A 19 48.78 -19.40 -30.88
CA PRO A 19 47.85 -18.96 -31.95
C PRO A 19 47.28 -20.08 -32.89
N MET A 20 46.62 -19.67 -33.99
CA MET A 20 46.31 -20.38 -35.27
C MET A 20 45.14 -21.39 -35.27
N THR A 21 44.31 -21.60 -36.31
CA THR A 21 44.06 -21.12 -37.69
C THR A 21 42.71 -21.75 -38.09
N THR A 22 41.82 -21.15 -38.89
CA THR A 22 41.78 -21.22 -40.36
C THR A 22 40.53 -20.48 -40.85
N ALA A 23 40.64 -19.84 -42.01
CA ALA A 23 39.56 -19.16 -42.71
C ALA A 23 38.66 -20.12 -43.48
N TYR A 24 37.37 -19.77 -43.64
CA TYR A 24 36.62 -20.09 -44.85
C TYR A 24 35.61 -18.98 -45.18
N ALA A 25 35.39 -18.81 -46.48
CA ALA A 25 34.85 -17.62 -47.14
C ALA A 25 33.32 -17.46 -47.02
N ALA A 26 32.90 -16.24 -47.38
CA ALA A 26 31.55 -15.72 -47.44
C ALA A 26 30.57 -16.58 -48.25
N ASP A 27 29.30 -16.61 -47.80
CA ASP A 27 28.19 -16.50 -48.73
C ASP A 27 26.93 -15.86 -48.11
N THR A 28 26.44 -14.86 -48.84
CA THR A 28 25.07 -14.38 -49.03
C THR A 28 24.01 -14.43 -47.90
N VAL A 29 23.60 -13.22 -47.52
CA VAL A 29 22.22 -12.74 -47.25
C VAL A 29 21.18 -13.80 -46.86
N SER A 30 20.82 -13.78 -45.58
CA SER A 30 19.41 -13.91 -45.19
C SER A 30 19.15 -12.89 -44.09
N ALA A 31 18.27 -11.94 -44.37
CA ALA A 31 17.77 -10.99 -43.41
C ALA A 31 17.10 -11.76 -42.27
N SER A 32 17.81 -11.93 -41.16
CA SER A 32 17.18 -12.22 -39.88
C SER A 32 16.55 -10.91 -39.43
N VAL A 33 15.24 -10.80 -39.64
CA VAL A 33 14.39 -9.86 -38.93
C VAL A 33 14.62 -10.13 -37.45
N THR A 34 15.50 -9.36 -36.82
CA THR A 34 15.42 -9.14 -35.39
C THR A 34 14.06 -8.50 -35.18
N SER A 35 13.12 -9.29 -34.68
CA SER A 35 11.94 -8.76 -34.03
C SER A 35 12.44 -7.94 -32.85
N GLU A 36 12.71 -6.66 -33.10
CA GLU A 36 12.70 -5.66 -32.06
C GLU A 36 11.33 -5.79 -31.40
N ALA A 37 11.32 -6.26 -30.16
CA ALA A 37 10.14 -6.23 -29.34
C ALA A 37 9.61 -4.79 -29.41
N SER A 38 8.42 -4.61 -29.98
CA SER A 38 7.76 -3.32 -29.99
C SER A 38 7.54 -2.92 -28.54
N LEU A 39 8.35 -1.99 -28.04
CA LEU A 39 7.99 -1.23 -26.86
C LEU A 39 6.67 -0.54 -27.22
N ASP A 40 5.61 -0.83 -26.46
CA ASP A 40 4.35 -0.12 -26.61
C ASP A 40 4.64 1.38 -26.38
N ASN A 41 4.67 2.14 -27.47
CA ASN A 41 4.92 3.58 -27.41
C ASN A 41 3.73 4.26 -26.75
N VAL A 42 3.97 5.20 -25.83
CA VAL A 42 2.90 6.00 -25.23
C VAL A 42 2.15 6.79 -26.32
N SER A 43 0.84 6.83 -26.20
CA SER A 43 -0.08 7.61 -27.03
C SER A 43 -0.59 8.85 -26.30
N MET A 44 -1.15 9.81 -27.05
CA MET A 44 -1.86 10.96 -26.44
C MET A 44 -3.06 10.52 -25.61
N GLU A 45 -3.73 9.43 -26.00
CA GLU A 45 -4.84 8.84 -25.23
C GLU A 45 -4.35 8.42 -23.83
N GLN A 46 -3.17 7.78 -23.77
CA GLN A 46 -2.55 7.38 -22.52
C GLN A 46 -2.08 8.59 -21.71
N LEU A 47 -1.45 9.60 -22.32
CA LEU A 47 -0.97 10.78 -21.59
C LEU A 47 -2.08 11.74 -21.13
N ALA A 48 -3.25 11.72 -21.78
CA ALA A 48 -4.34 12.61 -21.45
C ALA A 48 -4.75 12.44 -19.98
N GLY A 49 -5.03 13.57 -19.32
CA GLY A 49 -5.38 13.61 -17.91
C GLY A 49 -4.81 14.82 -17.19
N GLN A 50 -5.02 14.83 -15.86
CA GLN A 50 -4.47 15.83 -14.97
C GLN A 50 -3.18 15.32 -14.34
N TRP A 51 -2.17 16.17 -14.31
CA TRP A 51 -0.86 15.88 -13.78
C TRP A 51 -0.45 16.98 -12.78
N LYS A 52 0.23 16.58 -11.72
CA LYS A 52 0.92 17.48 -10.81
C LYS A 52 2.35 17.70 -11.31
N TYR A 53 2.78 18.94 -11.35
CA TYR A 53 4.17 19.27 -11.56
C TYR A 53 4.87 19.30 -10.21
N GLN A 54 5.86 18.44 -10.03
CA GLN A 54 6.63 18.33 -8.79
C GLN A 54 8.10 18.67 -9.04
N ILE A 55 8.70 19.34 -8.06
CA ILE A 55 10.13 19.60 -7.98
C ILE A 55 10.70 18.98 -6.71
N SER A 56 11.98 18.64 -6.71
CA SER A 56 12.69 18.31 -5.49
C SER A 56 12.83 19.56 -4.63
N ASP A 57 12.53 19.45 -3.34
CA ASP A 57 12.75 20.50 -2.34
C ASP A 57 14.12 20.39 -1.65
N THR A 58 14.96 19.43 -2.06
CA THR A 58 16.28 19.15 -1.49
C THR A 58 17.30 18.72 -2.56
N ASN A 59 18.46 18.21 -2.14
CA ASN A 59 19.49 17.66 -3.02
C ASN A 59 19.23 16.19 -3.42
N TYR A 60 18.04 15.66 -3.11
CA TYR A 60 17.64 14.31 -3.49
C TYR A 60 16.81 14.32 -4.78
N ASP A 61 16.66 13.16 -5.42
CA ASP A 61 15.73 12.99 -6.55
C ASP A 61 14.29 13.31 -6.12
N VAL A 62 13.48 13.78 -7.06
CA VAL A 62 12.12 14.27 -6.80
C VAL A 62 11.22 13.19 -6.21
N GLU A 63 11.42 11.92 -6.57
CA GLU A 63 10.69 10.79 -5.98
C GLU A 63 10.94 10.62 -4.48
N ILE A 64 12.10 11.06 -3.97
CA ILE A 64 12.50 10.98 -2.56
C ILE A 64 11.91 12.13 -1.75
N SER A 65 11.82 13.32 -2.37
CA SER A 65 11.53 14.58 -1.68
C SER A 65 10.78 15.54 -2.59
N SER A 66 9.54 15.21 -2.92
CA SER A 66 8.72 15.99 -3.85
C SER A 66 7.99 17.14 -3.18
N LYS A 67 7.95 18.29 -3.85
CA LYS A 67 7.05 19.41 -3.55
C LYS A 67 6.23 19.77 -4.79
N ASP A 68 4.93 19.95 -4.60
CA ASP A 68 4.04 20.41 -5.66
C ASP A 68 4.38 21.85 -6.08
N ASN A 69 4.47 22.06 -7.39
CA ASN A 69 4.92 23.31 -8.01
C ASN A 69 4.06 23.71 -9.22
N GLY A 70 2.87 23.15 -9.35
CA GLY A 70 1.91 23.47 -10.41
C GLY A 70 1.15 22.24 -10.89
N THR A 71 0.38 22.42 -11.96
CA THR A 71 -0.38 21.35 -12.61
C THR A 71 -0.28 21.43 -14.12
N VAL A 72 -0.39 20.30 -14.79
CA VAL A 72 -0.48 20.18 -16.25
C VAL A 72 -1.71 19.35 -16.58
N VAL A 73 -2.61 19.87 -17.41
CA VAL A 73 -3.73 19.11 -17.96
C VAL A 73 -3.43 18.83 -19.42
N ILE A 74 -3.32 17.55 -19.79
CA ILE A 74 -3.10 17.11 -21.17
C ILE A 74 -4.43 16.63 -21.73
N SER A 75 -4.80 17.16 -22.89
CA SER A 75 -6.00 16.77 -23.63
C SER A 75 -5.68 15.66 -24.64
N LYS A 76 -6.68 14.84 -24.98
CA LYS A 76 -6.53 13.77 -25.98
C LYS A 76 -6.16 14.26 -27.38
N ASP A 77 -6.45 15.52 -27.69
CA ASP A 77 -6.10 16.17 -28.95
C ASP A 77 -4.64 16.65 -29.01
N GLY A 78 -3.84 16.39 -27.96
CA GLY A 78 -2.44 16.79 -27.88
C GLY A 78 -2.22 18.24 -27.47
N THR A 79 -3.25 18.94 -26.97
CA THR A 79 -3.09 20.24 -26.31
C THR A 79 -2.81 20.07 -24.81
N TYR A 80 -2.22 21.11 -24.19
CA TYR A 80 -2.10 21.14 -22.73
C TYR A 80 -2.39 22.52 -22.14
N THR A 81 -2.76 22.53 -20.87
CA THR A 81 -2.80 23.73 -20.01
C THR A 81 -1.86 23.50 -18.82
N TYR A 82 -0.87 24.37 -18.64
CA TYR A 82 -0.03 24.41 -17.44
C TYR A 82 -0.54 25.52 -16.52
N THR A 83 -0.59 25.24 -15.21
CA THR A 83 -0.88 26.22 -14.16
C THR A 83 0.28 26.20 -13.18
N ASP A 84 0.98 27.32 -13.00
CA ASP A 84 2.09 27.41 -12.04
C ASP A 84 1.60 27.49 -10.58
N ALA A 85 2.54 27.42 -9.63
CA ALA A 85 2.24 27.53 -8.20
C ALA A 85 1.56 28.84 -7.76
N SER A 86 1.62 29.90 -8.59
CA SER A 86 0.92 31.18 -8.34
C SER A 86 -0.49 31.23 -8.95
N GLY A 87 -0.89 30.18 -9.67
CA GLY A 87 -2.18 30.10 -10.36
C GLY A 87 -2.17 30.69 -11.78
N LYS A 88 -1.02 31.10 -12.31
CA LYS A 88 -0.92 31.63 -13.67
C LYS A 88 -0.92 30.48 -14.67
N THR A 89 -1.74 30.62 -15.71
CA THR A 89 -1.93 29.58 -16.72
C THR A 89 -1.21 29.89 -18.03
N SER A 90 -0.71 28.86 -18.70
CA SER A 90 -0.30 28.90 -20.10
C SER A 90 -0.78 27.66 -20.86
N THR A 91 -0.86 27.74 -22.19
CA THR A 91 -1.44 26.68 -23.02
C THR A 91 -0.56 26.41 -24.23
N GLY A 92 -0.54 25.17 -24.70
CA GLY A 92 0.27 24.79 -25.84
C GLY A 92 -0.04 23.41 -26.38
N THR A 93 0.95 22.83 -27.07
CA THR A 93 0.85 21.48 -27.68
C THR A 93 1.90 20.53 -27.11
N VAL A 94 1.54 19.27 -27.00
CA VAL A 94 2.43 18.17 -26.62
C VAL A 94 2.91 17.46 -27.89
N LYS A 95 4.21 17.15 -27.97
CA LYS A 95 4.81 16.38 -29.05
C LYS A 95 5.54 15.18 -28.49
N LEU A 96 5.33 14.02 -29.09
CA LEU A 96 6.06 12.79 -28.77
C LEU A 96 7.25 12.64 -29.71
N GLY A 97 8.34 12.15 -29.16
CA GLY A 97 9.55 11.85 -29.92
C GLY A 97 10.33 10.72 -29.28
N PHE A 98 11.55 10.55 -29.78
CA PHE A 98 12.52 9.61 -29.24
C PHE A 98 13.88 10.28 -29.19
N GLU A 99 14.65 9.93 -28.16
CA GLU A 99 16.06 10.28 -28.04
C GLU A 99 16.86 9.00 -27.80
N VAL A 100 18.04 8.89 -28.42
CA VAL A 100 18.92 7.73 -28.22
C VAL A 100 20.06 8.13 -27.30
N ILE A 101 20.07 7.59 -26.07
CA ILE A 101 21.07 7.86 -25.05
C ILE A 101 21.82 6.56 -24.75
N GLY A 102 23.14 6.53 -24.95
CA GLY A 102 23.96 5.36 -24.69
C GLY A 102 23.53 4.09 -25.45
N GLY A 103 22.89 4.24 -26.62
CA GLY A 103 22.35 3.14 -27.42
C GLY A 103 20.94 2.68 -27.02
N THR A 104 20.34 3.27 -25.98
CA THR A 104 18.95 3.01 -25.58
C THR A 104 18.04 4.08 -26.16
N SER A 105 16.98 3.68 -26.86
CA SER A 105 15.93 4.62 -27.32
C SER A 105 14.97 4.90 -26.18
N LEU A 106 14.82 6.18 -25.82
CA LEU A 106 13.93 6.66 -24.77
C LEU A 106 12.82 7.50 -25.40
N GLN A 107 11.59 7.26 -24.99
CA GLN A 107 10.45 8.04 -25.48
C GLN A 107 10.41 9.40 -24.79
N THR A 108 10.31 10.46 -25.59
CA THR A 108 10.28 11.84 -25.11
C THR A 108 8.89 12.47 -25.25
N VAL A 109 8.54 13.31 -24.29
CA VAL A 109 7.30 14.09 -24.26
C VAL A 109 7.68 15.55 -24.08
N GLY A 110 7.51 16.36 -25.13
CA GLY A 110 7.85 17.79 -25.15
C GLY A 110 6.62 18.68 -25.16
N PHE A 111 6.65 19.76 -24.37
CA PHE A 111 5.58 20.74 -24.23
C PHE A 111 6.00 22.06 -24.90
N TYR A 112 5.19 22.53 -25.83
CA TYR A 112 5.50 23.68 -26.69
C TYR A 112 4.45 24.77 -26.60
N GLU A 113 4.86 26.03 -26.56
CA GLU A 113 3.99 27.19 -26.81
C GLU A 113 4.30 27.73 -28.21
N GLY A 114 3.37 27.53 -29.15
CA GLY A 114 3.66 27.75 -30.56
C GLY A 114 4.78 26.82 -31.05
N SER A 115 5.89 27.39 -31.54
CA SER A 115 7.08 26.64 -31.96
C SER A 115 8.14 26.50 -30.87
N GLU A 116 8.00 27.23 -29.75
CA GLU A 116 9.01 27.27 -28.69
C GLU A 116 8.85 26.09 -27.73
N HIS A 117 9.93 25.32 -27.53
CA HIS A 117 9.95 24.26 -26.53
C HIS A 117 10.08 24.88 -25.12
N LYS A 118 9.12 24.61 -24.25
CA LYS A 118 9.10 25.14 -22.89
C LYS A 118 9.73 24.18 -21.89
N PHE A 119 9.26 22.95 -21.88
CA PHE A 119 9.77 21.89 -21.02
C PHE A 119 9.43 20.53 -21.62
N GLY A 120 10.09 19.49 -21.15
CA GLY A 120 9.88 18.14 -21.65
C GLY A 120 10.62 17.13 -20.81
N GLY A 121 10.31 15.86 -21.04
CA GLY A 121 10.82 14.77 -20.23
C GLY A 121 10.78 13.43 -20.93
N TYR A 122 11.18 12.40 -20.19
CA TYR A 122 11.22 11.02 -20.64
C TYR A 122 10.09 10.22 -20.01
N TYR A 123 9.39 9.46 -20.86
CA TYR A 123 8.34 8.54 -20.45
C TYR A 123 8.94 7.13 -20.28
N HIS A 124 8.58 6.47 -19.17
CA HIS A 124 9.00 5.11 -18.89
C HIS A 124 7.76 4.21 -18.81
N ASN A 125 7.72 3.15 -19.62
CA ASN A 125 6.57 2.22 -19.66
C ASN A 125 6.32 1.51 -18.33
N GLU A 126 7.37 1.33 -17.51
CA GLU A 126 7.27 0.75 -16.18
C GLU A 126 6.73 1.74 -15.13
N GLU A 127 6.69 3.04 -15.44
CA GLU A 127 6.17 4.11 -14.59
C GLU A 127 5.15 4.98 -15.36
N PRO A 128 4.01 4.42 -15.79
CA PRO A 128 3.06 5.10 -16.69
C PRO A 128 2.37 6.33 -16.10
N ASP A 129 2.52 6.51 -14.78
CA ASP A 129 1.97 7.62 -14.01
C ASP A 129 3.02 8.71 -13.68
N ALA A 130 4.24 8.58 -14.19
CA ALA A 130 5.32 9.55 -14.00
C ALA A 130 5.99 9.95 -15.33
N LEU A 131 6.34 11.23 -15.47
CA LEU A 131 7.15 11.77 -16.55
C LEU A 131 8.28 12.60 -15.96
N TYR A 132 9.53 12.14 -16.06
CA TYR A 132 10.68 12.84 -15.48
C TYR A 132 11.16 13.95 -16.42
N LEU A 133 11.21 15.17 -15.90
CA LEU A 133 11.48 16.36 -16.69
C LEU A 133 12.97 16.71 -16.63
N GLY A 134 13.54 16.98 -17.81
CA GLY A 134 14.96 17.30 -17.97
C GLY A 134 15.91 16.16 -17.57
N ASN A 135 17.18 16.53 -17.36
CA ASN A 135 18.23 15.61 -16.92
C ASN A 135 18.51 15.92 -15.45
N ASN A 136 18.54 14.91 -14.56
CA ASN A 136 18.85 14.93 -13.11
C ASN A 136 17.72 14.51 -12.15
N ARG A 137 16.55 14.03 -12.62
CA ARG A 137 15.45 13.55 -11.75
C ARG A 137 15.00 14.55 -10.66
N ILE A 138 15.28 15.85 -10.81
CA ILE A 138 14.90 16.88 -9.83
C ILE A 138 13.49 17.43 -10.05
N SER A 139 12.81 17.04 -11.14
CA SER A 139 11.43 17.41 -11.37
C SER A 139 10.71 16.38 -12.24
N ARG A 140 9.39 16.29 -12.08
CA ARG A 140 8.54 15.35 -12.81
C ARG A 140 7.10 15.83 -12.92
N LEU A 141 6.36 15.26 -13.86
CA LEU A 141 4.90 15.24 -13.83
C LEU A 141 4.43 13.91 -13.24
N VAL A 142 3.41 13.96 -12.39
CA VAL A 142 2.80 12.78 -11.77
C VAL A 142 1.28 12.83 -11.97
N ARG A 143 0.64 11.73 -12.36
CA ARG A 143 -0.83 11.72 -12.53
C ARG A 143 -1.55 12.09 -11.23
N LYS A 144 -2.50 13.01 -11.33
CA LYS A 144 -3.39 13.39 -10.22
C LYS A 144 -4.34 12.22 -9.89
N GLY A 145 -4.48 11.90 -8.60
CA GLY A 145 -5.25 10.74 -8.11
C GLY A 145 -4.40 9.55 -7.65
N SER A 146 -3.07 9.62 -7.85
CA SER A 146 -2.13 8.84 -7.05
C SER A 146 -2.12 9.37 -5.61
N ALA A 147 -2.13 8.47 -4.63
CA ALA A 147 -2.45 8.74 -3.22
C ALA A 147 -1.81 10.04 -2.69
N GLU A 148 -2.62 11.10 -2.59
CA GLU A 148 -2.19 12.39 -2.06
C GLU A 148 -2.15 12.27 -0.54
N VAL A 149 -0.98 12.01 0.00
CA VAL A 149 -0.78 11.92 1.44
C VAL A 149 0.15 13.02 1.90
N SER A 150 -0.20 13.61 3.02
CA SER A 150 0.64 14.56 3.75
C SER A 150 1.32 13.83 4.92
N LEU A 151 2.45 14.33 5.36
CA LEU A 151 3.12 13.76 6.54
C LEU A 151 2.24 13.86 7.80
N SER A 152 1.36 14.86 7.86
CA SER A 152 0.35 15.04 8.93
C SER A 152 -0.56 13.81 9.08
N ASP A 153 -0.87 13.13 7.98
CA ASP A 153 -1.77 11.97 7.97
C ASP A 153 -1.14 10.79 8.75
N PHE A 154 0.19 10.80 8.86
CA PHE A 154 0.97 9.77 9.55
C PHE A 154 1.44 10.18 10.93
N ALA A 155 1.09 11.37 11.41
CA ALA A 155 1.48 11.82 12.73
C ALA A 155 0.95 10.89 13.83
N GLY A 156 1.76 10.68 14.86
CA GLY A 156 1.43 9.85 16.02
C GLY A 156 2.32 8.62 16.18
N THR A 157 1.88 7.71 17.03
CA THR A 157 2.63 6.51 17.42
C THR A 157 2.21 5.30 16.58
N TRP A 158 3.22 4.57 16.12
CA TRP A 158 3.10 3.37 15.31
C TRP A 158 3.93 2.25 15.93
N LYS A 159 3.36 1.05 15.98
CA LYS A 159 4.08 -0.16 16.39
C LYS A 159 4.86 -0.73 15.22
N TYR A 160 6.14 -0.99 15.43
CA TYR A 160 6.97 -1.70 14.48
C TYR A 160 6.81 -3.21 14.68
N GLN A 161 6.39 -3.88 13.62
CA GLN A 161 6.16 -5.31 13.62
C GLN A 161 6.96 -5.99 12.52
N GLU A 162 7.54 -7.14 12.85
CA GLU A 162 8.13 -8.06 11.89
C GLU A 162 7.41 -9.41 11.94
N SER A 163 7.38 -10.10 10.80
CA SER A 163 6.88 -11.47 10.71
C SER A 163 7.72 -12.41 11.56
N ASN A 164 7.07 -13.26 12.34
CA ASN A 164 7.71 -14.38 13.00
C ASN A 164 7.71 -15.59 12.06
N GLY A 165 8.91 -16.07 11.70
CA GLY A 165 9.08 -17.09 10.67
C GLY A 165 8.82 -16.56 9.26
N GLY A 166 8.34 -17.43 8.37
CA GLY A 166 8.08 -17.19 6.96
C GLY A 166 6.64 -16.78 6.66
N TYR A 167 5.80 -16.69 7.69
CA TYR A 167 4.43 -16.19 7.59
C TYR A 167 4.40 -14.71 7.15
N PRO A 168 3.34 -14.24 6.48
CA PRO A 168 3.09 -12.81 6.31
C PRO A 168 2.96 -12.09 7.67
N VAL A 169 3.34 -10.82 7.75
CA VAL A 169 3.27 -10.07 9.02
C VAL A 169 1.84 -9.97 9.58
N ASP A 170 0.84 -9.95 8.69
CA ASP A 170 -0.58 -9.92 9.06
C ASP A 170 -1.03 -11.20 9.78
N VAL A 171 -0.30 -12.30 9.59
CA VAL A 171 -0.59 -13.62 10.16
C VAL A 171 0.19 -13.84 11.46
N SER A 172 1.44 -13.41 11.50
CA SER A 172 2.36 -13.70 12.61
C SER A 172 3.22 -12.50 12.94
N ALA A 173 2.60 -11.44 13.48
CA ALA A 173 3.32 -10.24 13.89
C ALA A 173 4.02 -10.42 15.24
N LYS A 174 5.30 -10.04 15.30
CA LYS A 174 6.04 -9.77 16.53
C LYS A 174 6.35 -8.28 16.62
N GLU A 175 5.98 -7.68 17.75
CA GLU A 175 6.32 -6.29 18.04
C GLU A 175 7.79 -6.15 18.40
N LEU A 176 8.50 -5.23 17.75
CA LEU A 176 9.94 -5.00 17.90
C LEU A 176 10.31 -3.56 18.29
N GLY A 177 9.32 -2.68 18.42
CA GLY A 177 9.56 -1.29 18.83
C GLY A 177 8.42 -0.37 18.43
N THR A 178 8.64 0.92 18.55
CA THR A 178 7.68 1.97 18.20
C THR A 178 8.34 3.08 17.39
N PHE A 179 7.56 3.66 16.47
CA PHE A 179 7.88 4.88 15.75
C PHE A 179 6.92 5.97 16.20
N GLU A 180 7.44 7.09 16.67
CA GLU A 180 6.69 8.34 16.88
C GLU A 180 6.99 9.24 15.69
N ILE A 181 5.98 9.52 14.85
CA ILE A 181 6.11 10.35 13.65
C ILE A 181 5.48 11.72 13.93
N SER A 182 6.20 12.78 13.59
CA SER A 182 5.76 14.16 13.75
C SER A 182 5.46 14.79 12.39
N ALA A 183 4.46 15.66 12.34
CA ALA A 183 4.09 16.39 11.11
C ALA A 183 5.20 17.33 10.60
N ASP A 184 6.19 17.66 11.44
CA ASP A 184 7.33 18.54 11.11
C ASP A 184 8.46 17.86 10.34
N GLY A 185 8.30 16.59 9.94
CA GLY A 185 9.34 15.85 9.23
C GLY A 185 10.32 15.13 10.14
N THR A 186 10.05 15.00 11.44
CA THR A 186 10.87 14.20 12.37
C THR A 186 10.20 12.90 12.76
N TYR A 187 11.01 11.90 13.09
CA TYR A 187 10.54 10.69 13.74
C TYR A 187 11.48 10.28 14.86
N LYS A 188 10.95 9.51 15.82
CA LYS A 188 11.72 8.82 16.85
C LYS A 188 11.37 7.34 16.81
N TYR A 189 12.39 6.51 16.64
CA TYR A 189 12.28 5.06 16.80
C TYR A 189 12.76 4.66 18.20
N THR A 190 12.03 3.76 18.87
CA THR A 190 12.42 3.13 20.14
C THR A 190 12.33 1.61 19.98
N ASP A 191 13.42 0.88 20.17
CA ASP A 191 13.39 -0.59 20.14
C ASP A 191 12.89 -1.21 21.46
N ILE A 192 12.77 -2.54 21.48
CA ILE A 192 12.33 -3.31 22.67
C ILE A 192 13.25 -3.15 23.89
N ASP A 193 14.52 -2.82 23.68
CA ASP A 193 15.50 -2.61 24.75
C ASP A 193 15.50 -1.15 25.24
N GLY A 194 14.63 -0.31 24.67
CA GLY A 194 14.48 1.11 25.00
C GLY A 194 15.53 2.01 24.34
N LYS A 195 16.32 1.51 23.39
CA LYS A 195 17.28 2.33 22.65
C LYS A 195 16.54 3.15 21.61
N THR A 196 16.88 4.44 21.54
CA THR A 196 16.20 5.40 20.68
C THR A 196 17.07 5.95 19.56
N ILE A 197 16.47 6.21 18.41
CA ILE A 197 17.04 6.98 17.30
C ILE A 197 16.04 8.09 16.97
N THR A 198 16.52 9.29 16.64
CA THR A 198 15.68 10.41 16.20
C THR A 198 16.29 11.02 14.96
N ASP A 199 15.49 11.14 13.90
CA ASP A 199 15.95 11.68 12.63
C ASP A 199 14.78 12.16 11.76
N LYS A 200 15.00 12.35 10.47
CA LYS A 200 14.04 12.87 9.51
C LYS A 200 13.24 11.78 8.84
N VAL A 201 11.98 12.09 8.58
CA VAL A 201 11.07 11.28 7.75
C VAL A 201 10.46 12.17 6.68
N LYS A 202 10.32 11.63 5.48
CA LYS A 202 9.74 12.35 4.34
C LYS A 202 8.73 11.50 3.62
N VAL A 203 7.68 12.16 3.11
CA VAL A 203 6.80 11.57 2.12
C VAL A 203 7.43 11.71 0.74
N GLY A 204 7.39 10.65 -0.04
CA GLY A 204 7.58 10.70 -1.48
C GLY A 204 6.81 9.55 -2.11
N ASP A 205 7.23 9.11 -3.29
CA ASP A 205 6.53 8.06 -4.03
C ASP A 205 7.47 6.99 -4.55
N GLU A 206 6.92 5.81 -4.82
CA GLU A 206 7.61 4.68 -5.43
C GLU A 206 6.67 3.92 -6.36
N THR A 207 7.16 3.55 -7.54
CA THR A 207 6.41 2.72 -8.48
C THR A 207 6.73 1.25 -8.25
N ILE A 208 5.71 0.47 -7.90
CA ILE A 208 5.82 -0.97 -7.65
C ILE A 208 4.86 -1.69 -8.59
N GLY A 209 5.40 -2.50 -9.50
CA GLY A 209 4.59 -3.26 -10.46
C GLY A 209 3.75 -2.38 -11.40
N GLY A 210 4.27 -1.22 -11.79
CA GLY A 210 3.58 -0.26 -12.67
C GLY A 210 2.55 0.63 -11.99
N LYS A 211 2.35 0.48 -10.67
CA LYS A 211 1.47 1.33 -9.87
C LYS A 211 2.29 2.19 -8.93
N MET A 212 1.99 3.48 -8.89
CA MET A 212 2.67 4.41 -7.99
C MET A 212 2.00 4.40 -6.61
N PHE A 213 2.82 4.36 -5.56
CA PHE A 213 2.42 4.38 -4.16
C PHE A 213 3.13 5.51 -3.43
N ALA A 214 2.43 6.14 -2.49
CA ALA A 214 3.09 7.02 -1.54
C ALA A 214 3.93 6.20 -0.54
N VAL A 215 5.08 6.74 -0.15
CA VAL A 215 6.07 6.07 0.70
C VAL A 215 6.62 7.04 1.74
N LEU A 216 6.73 6.60 2.99
CA LEU A 216 7.50 7.29 4.01
C LEU A 216 8.94 6.78 3.99
N ARG A 217 9.90 7.70 3.83
CA ARG A 217 11.34 7.39 3.88
C ARG A 217 11.91 7.88 5.20
N PHE A 218 12.42 6.94 5.99
CA PHE A 218 13.04 7.17 7.29
C PHE A 218 14.55 7.23 7.13
N PHE A 219 15.15 8.34 7.54
CA PHE A 219 16.57 8.62 7.39
C PHE A 219 17.35 8.29 8.66
N GLU A 220 18.63 7.97 8.51
CA GLU A 220 19.63 8.06 9.60
C GLU A 220 20.84 8.82 9.04
N GLY A 221 20.98 10.07 9.44
CA GLY A 221 21.86 11.04 8.78
C GLY A 221 21.40 11.32 7.34
N SER A 222 22.24 10.99 6.36
CA SER A 222 21.95 11.20 4.94
C SER A 222 21.41 9.96 4.22
N GLU A 223 21.38 8.80 4.89
CA GLU A 223 20.98 7.51 4.30
C GLU A 223 19.52 7.21 4.61
N ILE A 224 18.79 6.69 3.61
CA ILE A 224 17.46 6.12 3.83
C ILE A 224 17.65 4.73 4.44
N LYS A 225 17.22 4.53 5.69
CA LYS A 225 17.29 3.23 6.37
C LYS A 225 16.08 2.36 6.11
N ASN A 226 14.89 2.98 6.06
CA ASN A 226 13.65 2.28 5.79
C ASN A 226 12.77 3.09 4.84
N ALA A 227 12.04 2.39 3.97
CA ALA A 227 11.00 2.93 3.13
C ALA A 227 9.71 2.16 3.44
N ALA A 228 8.66 2.87 3.85
CA ALA A 228 7.38 2.30 4.25
C ALA A 228 6.28 2.71 3.27
N THR A 229 5.76 1.75 2.50
CA THR A 229 4.72 1.97 1.50
C THR A 229 3.36 2.14 2.15
N CYS A 230 2.65 3.21 1.77
CA CYS A 230 1.26 3.46 2.13
C CYS A 230 0.32 2.73 1.14
N ARG A 231 -0.76 2.14 1.67
CA ARG A 231 -1.84 1.57 0.86
C ARG A 231 -3.14 2.26 1.22
N ALA A 232 -3.81 2.85 0.24
CA ALA A 232 -5.10 3.50 0.45
C ALA A 232 -6.17 2.57 1.07
N SER A 233 -6.10 1.27 0.77
CA SER A 233 -7.00 0.25 1.36
C SER A 233 -6.68 -0.10 2.82
N ARG A 234 -5.50 0.29 3.33
CA ARG A 234 -5.03 0.03 4.70
C ARG A 234 -4.36 1.28 5.28
N PRO A 235 -5.12 2.35 5.58
CA PRO A 235 -4.56 3.63 6.05
C PRO A 235 -3.89 3.53 7.44
N ASP A 236 -4.18 2.47 8.20
CA ASP A 236 -3.61 2.23 9.53
C ASP A 236 -2.34 1.39 9.50
N GLU A 237 -1.83 1.06 8.31
CA GLU A 237 -0.64 0.23 8.09
C GLU A 237 0.31 0.86 7.06
N LEU A 238 1.61 0.78 7.35
CA LEU A 238 2.68 1.13 6.41
C LEU A 238 3.61 -0.07 6.28
N TYR A 239 3.86 -0.55 5.07
CA TYR A 239 4.66 -1.76 4.85
C TYR A 239 6.11 -1.42 4.56
N ILE A 240 7.05 -1.95 5.35
CA ILE A 240 8.47 -1.67 5.20
C ILE A 240 9.14 -2.73 4.31
N GLY A 241 9.75 -2.27 3.22
CA GLY A 241 10.48 -3.13 2.28
C GLY A 241 9.59 -4.09 1.48
N ASN A 242 10.24 -4.98 0.74
CA ASN A 242 9.55 -5.92 -0.13
C ASN A 242 9.00 -7.15 0.62
N ALA A 243 7.89 -7.68 0.14
CA ALA A 243 7.24 -8.93 0.59
C ALA A 243 6.37 -8.88 1.86
N GLY A 244 6.02 -7.71 2.41
CA GLY A 244 5.00 -7.62 3.47
C GLY A 244 5.39 -8.34 4.78
N ARG A 245 6.69 -8.44 5.06
CA ARG A 245 7.23 -9.06 6.27
C ARG A 245 7.45 -8.09 7.42
N LYS A 246 7.42 -6.79 7.14
CA LYS A 246 7.63 -5.73 8.12
C LYS A 246 6.57 -4.67 7.91
N ARG A 247 6.04 -4.14 9.01
CA ARG A 247 5.09 -3.04 8.94
C ARG A 247 5.21 -2.10 10.14
N LEU A 248 4.78 -0.87 9.93
CA LEU A 248 4.33 0.03 10.97
C LEU A 248 2.81 -0.09 11.02
N VAL A 249 2.25 -0.16 12.21
CA VAL A 249 0.81 -0.28 12.36
C VAL A 249 0.33 0.59 13.51
N ARG A 250 -0.82 1.24 13.36
CA ARG A 250 -1.43 1.97 14.47
C ARG A 250 -1.75 1.02 15.63
N GLU A 251 -1.81 1.58 16.82
CA GLU A 251 -2.26 0.87 18.03
C GLU A 251 -3.60 0.15 17.76
N ALA A 252 -3.80 -1.01 18.41
CA ALA A 252 -4.92 -1.90 18.07
C ALA A 252 -6.29 -1.25 18.27
N ASP A 253 -6.44 -0.39 19.27
CA ASP A 253 -7.63 0.44 19.55
C ASP A 253 -7.84 1.56 18.52
N LYS A 254 -6.84 1.85 17.70
CA LYS A 254 -6.86 2.89 16.67
C LYS A 254 -6.99 2.34 15.25
N LYS A 255 -7.04 1.02 15.07
CA LYS A 255 -7.27 0.40 13.76
C LYS A 255 -8.73 0.54 13.35
N SER A 256 -8.95 0.88 12.08
CA SER A 256 -10.28 0.82 11.47
C SER A 256 -10.76 -0.63 11.33
N LEU A 257 -12.09 -0.81 11.28
CA LEU A 257 -12.71 -2.10 10.97
C LEU A 257 -12.26 -2.63 9.61
N THR A 258 -12.02 -1.76 8.64
CA THR A 258 -11.46 -2.08 7.32
C THR A 258 -10.10 -2.76 7.44
N THR A 259 -9.18 -2.17 8.22
CA THR A 259 -7.85 -2.75 8.48
C THR A 259 -7.99 -4.12 9.14
N HIS A 260 -8.81 -4.24 10.18
CA HIS A 260 -9.07 -5.54 10.82
C HIS A 260 -9.65 -6.57 9.86
N ALA A 261 -10.61 -6.19 9.02
CA ALA A 261 -11.22 -7.09 8.06
C ALA A 261 -10.19 -7.65 7.08
N ILE A 262 -9.41 -6.75 6.47
CA ILE A 262 -8.43 -7.11 5.45
C ILE A 262 -7.34 -8.01 6.04
N GLU A 263 -6.78 -7.70 7.22
CA GLU A 263 -5.78 -8.55 7.88
C GLU A 263 -6.27 -10.01 8.01
N LYS A 264 -7.53 -10.21 8.42
CA LYS A 264 -8.09 -11.53 8.70
C LYS A 264 -8.54 -12.24 7.42
N MET A 265 -8.99 -11.50 6.41
CA MET A 265 -9.30 -12.04 5.08
C MET A 265 -8.03 -12.46 4.33
N ASP A 266 -6.94 -11.71 4.45
CA ASP A 266 -5.62 -12.08 3.92
C ASP A 266 -5.05 -13.29 4.68
N ALA A 267 -5.20 -13.32 6.01
CA ALA A 267 -4.83 -14.50 6.80
C ALA A 267 -5.64 -15.74 6.40
N TYR A 268 -6.95 -15.60 6.15
CA TYR A 268 -7.75 -16.72 5.65
C TYR A 268 -7.21 -17.21 4.32
N THR A 269 -6.96 -16.31 3.38
CA THR A 269 -6.43 -16.66 2.06
C THR A 269 -5.10 -17.41 2.21
N PHE A 270 -4.22 -16.92 3.08
CA PHE A 270 -2.97 -17.59 3.38
C PHE A 270 -3.16 -19.01 3.94
N PHE A 271 -4.00 -19.19 4.97
CA PHE A 271 -4.22 -20.51 5.55
C PHE A 271 -4.94 -21.47 4.63
N ASP A 272 -5.96 -21.00 3.91
CA ASP A 272 -6.68 -21.84 2.96
C ASP A 272 -5.77 -22.29 1.83
N ASP A 273 -4.87 -21.42 1.37
CA ASP A 273 -3.82 -21.76 0.42
C ASP A 273 -2.79 -22.72 1.00
N LEU A 274 -2.34 -22.49 2.24
CA LEU A 274 -1.40 -23.37 2.95
C LEU A 274 -1.93 -24.80 3.09
N PHE A 275 -3.22 -24.96 3.38
CA PHE A 275 -3.84 -26.27 3.51
C PHE A 275 -4.23 -26.88 2.16
N ALA A 276 -4.57 -26.05 1.16
CA ALA A 276 -4.90 -26.49 -0.19
C ALA A 276 -3.66 -26.90 -1.01
N ARG A 277 -2.52 -26.24 -0.79
CA ARG A 277 -1.28 -26.42 -1.55
C ARG A 277 -0.29 -27.36 -0.88
N TYR A 278 0.73 -27.70 -1.66
CA TYR A 278 1.91 -28.45 -1.26
C TYR A 278 2.85 -27.55 -0.42
N ILE A 279 3.10 -27.92 0.84
CA ILE A 279 4.26 -27.41 1.59
C ILE A 279 5.46 -28.25 1.19
N ALA A 280 6.63 -27.62 1.04
CA ALA A 280 7.83 -28.37 0.73
C ALA A 280 8.09 -29.44 1.81
N HIS A 281 8.12 -30.68 1.34
CA HIS A 281 8.37 -31.86 2.14
C HIS A 281 9.28 -32.82 1.37
N SER A 282 9.73 -33.88 2.05
CA SER A 282 10.57 -34.90 1.45
C SER A 282 9.86 -35.63 0.31
N ASP A 283 10.58 -35.97 -0.76
CA ASP A 283 10.04 -36.78 -1.87
C ASP A 283 9.72 -38.22 -1.46
N LYS A 284 10.29 -38.69 -0.36
CA LYS A 284 10.09 -40.04 0.17
C LYS A 284 8.95 -40.04 1.18
N GLU A 285 7.97 -40.93 0.96
CA GLU A 285 6.94 -41.24 1.94
C GLU A 285 7.58 -41.72 3.26
N ALA A 286 7.17 -41.12 4.37
CA ALA A 286 7.64 -41.49 5.70
C ALA A 286 6.82 -42.65 6.27
N PHE A 287 5.49 -42.55 6.21
CA PHE A 287 4.54 -43.57 6.66
C PHE A 287 3.13 -43.30 6.09
N LYS A 288 2.21 -44.24 6.35
CA LYS A 288 0.79 -44.10 6.03
C LYS A 288 -0.10 -44.19 7.26
N VAL A 289 -1.20 -43.46 7.24
CA VAL A 289 -2.32 -43.59 8.18
C VAL A 289 -3.59 -43.70 7.36
N ASN A 290 -4.35 -44.80 7.49
CA ASN A 290 -5.58 -45.05 6.73
C ASN A 290 -5.40 -44.83 5.20
N ASP A 291 -4.35 -45.43 4.63
CA ASP A 291 -3.93 -45.29 3.23
C ASP A 291 -3.50 -43.88 2.76
N ILE A 292 -3.44 -42.91 3.68
CA ILE A 292 -2.97 -41.55 3.40
C ILE A 292 -1.47 -41.47 3.69
N SER A 293 -0.69 -41.11 2.67
CA SER A 293 0.76 -40.91 2.75
C SER A 293 1.12 -39.62 3.46
N TYR A 294 2.08 -39.72 4.38
CA TYR A 294 2.68 -38.57 5.07
C TYR A 294 4.16 -38.45 4.73
N TYR A 295 4.61 -37.21 4.59
CA TYR A 295 5.95 -36.82 4.19
C TYR A 295 6.54 -35.88 5.22
N LYS A 296 7.86 -35.94 5.42
CA LYS A 296 8.52 -35.09 6.40
C LYS A 296 8.58 -33.66 5.85
N VAL A 297 8.07 -32.69 6.61
CA VAL A 297 8.17 -31.27 6.23
C VAL A 297 9.65 -30.86 6.17
N THR A 298 10.03 -30.14 5.12
CA THR A 298 11.41 -29.67 4.90
C THR A 298 11.52 -28.15 4.91
N ASP A 299 10.42 -27.43 4.65
CA ASP A 299 10.37 -25.98 4.81
C ASP A 299 9.89 -25.58 6.20
N PHE A 300 10.86 -25.45 7.11
CA PHE A 300 10.66 -24.91 8.45
C PHE A 300 10.66 -23.38 8.47
N SER A 301 10.86 -22.71 7.33
CA SER A 301 10.72 -21.26 7.29
C SER A 301 9.26 -20.90 7.52
N LEU A 302 8.30 -21.67 7.00
CA LEU A 302 6.88 -21.41 7.18
C LEU A 302 6.32 -21.95 8.48
N ILE A 303 6.55 -23.23 8.83
CA ILE A 303 5.87 -23.88 9.96
C ILE A 303 6.89 -24.52 10.91
N THR A 304 6.85 -24.12 12.18
CA THR A 304 7.77 -24.59 13.22
C THR A 304 7.18 -25.70 14.09
N SER A 305 5.87 -25.66 14.39
CA SER A 305 5.17 -26.70 15.14
C SER A 305 3.67 -26.72 14.84
N LEU A 306 2.98 -27.81 15.21
CA LEU A 306 1.53 -27.92 15.06
C LEU A 306 0.80 -26.93 15.99
N ASP A 307 1.32 -26.73 17.19
CA ASP A 307 0.74 -25.83 18.18
C ASP A 307 0.79 -24.37 17.71
N ASP A 308 1.88 -23.96 17.07
CA ASP A 308 2.00 -22.61 16.49
C ASP A 308 0.90 -22.33 15.45
N ILE A 309 0.60 -23.29 14.56
CA ILE A 309 -0.47 -23.13 13.56
C ILE A 309 -1.82 -22.94 14.28
N LYS A 310 -2.11 -23.80 15.26
CA LYS A 310 -3.37 -23.80 16.00
C LYS A 310 -3.56 -22.52 16.80
N ASP A 311 -2.49 -22.01 17.40
CA ASP A 311 -2.48 -20.75 18.12
C ASP A 311 -2.77 -19.57 17.19
N ILE A 312 -2.14 -19.53 16.01
CA ILE A 312 -2.42 -18.48 15.02
C ILE A 312 -3.87 -18.56 14.53
N ILE A 313 -4.37 -19.76 14.21
CA ILE A 313 -5.78 -19.97 13.84
C ILE A 313 -6.71 -19.42 14.93
N GLY A 314 -6.44 -19.73 16.20
CA GLY A 314 -7.25 -19.27 17.33
C GLY A 314 -7.21 -17.76 17.59
N LYS A 315 -6.12 -17.09 17.18
CA LYS A 315 -5.97 -15.62 17.25
C LYS A 315 -6.75 -14.92 16.13
N MET A 316 -6.81 -15.49 14.94
CA MET A 316 -7.37 -14.85 13.75
C MET A 316 -8.84 -15.20 13.50
N PHE A 317 -9.26 -16.40 13.91
CA PHE A 317 -10.56 -16.96 13.54
C PHE A 317 -11.35 -17.40 14.76
N THR A 318 -12.67 -17.37 14.60
CA THR A 318 -13.64 -17.92 15.55
C THR A 318 -14.76 -18.64 14.80
N GLY A 319 -15.71 -19.25 15.51
CA GLY A 319 -16.86 -19.94 14.93
C GLY A 319 -16.52 -20.95 13.82
N GLU A 320 -17.32 -20.96 12.76
CA GLU A 320 -17.25 -21.93 11.67
C GLU A 320 -15.89 -21.95 10.96
N ILE A 321 -15.28 -20.78 10.76
CA ILE A 321 -13.96 -20.69 10.12
C ILE A 321 -12.87 -21.31 11.00
N LYS A 322 -12.89 -21.05 12.31
CA LYS A 322 -11.92 -21.65 13.23
C LYS A 322 -12.06 -23.17 13.23
N ASP A 323 -13.29 -23.68 13.31
CA ASP A 323 -13.55 -25.12 13.32
C ASP A 323 -13.11 -25.78 12.01
N TYR A 324 -13.35 -25.11 10.88
CA TYR A 324 -12.86 -25.53 9.56
C TYR A 324 -11.34 -25.66 9.54
N PHE A 325 -10.60 -24.60 9.88
CA PHE A 325 -9.13 -24.63 9.82
C PHE A 325 -8.52 -25.56 10.86
N MET A 326 -9.11 -25.69 12.05
CA MET A 326 -8.67 -26.68 13.03
C MET A 326 -8.82 -28.11 12.51
N ARG A 327 -9.93 -28.41 11.84
CA ARG A 327 -10.16 -29.72 11.21
C ARG A 327 -9.17 -29.98 10.08
N GLU A 328 -8.96 -29.00 9.19
CA GLU A 328 -7.96 -29.12 8.12
C GLU A 328 -6.56 -29.31 8.72
N CYS A 329 -6.15 -28.49 9.69
CA CYS A 329 -4.86 -28.62 10.36
C CYS A 329 -4.65 -30.04 10.92
N ASN A 330 -5.63 -30.59 11.64
CA ASN A 330 -5.54 -31.95 12.21
C ASN A 330 -5.58 -33.07 11.15
N ALA A 331 -6.22 -32.84 10.00
CA ALA A 331 -6.25 -33.82 8.91
C ALA A 331 -4.95 -33.81 8.10
N ARG A 332 -4.31 -32.63 8.01
CA ARG A 332 -3.18 -32.38 7.11
C ARG A 332 -1.84 -32.64 7.77
N PHE A 333 -1.71 -32.30 9.06
CA PHE A 333 -0.45 -32.36 9.80
C PHE A 333 -0.45 -33.44 10.88
N LEU A 334 0.72 -34.06 11.07
CA LEU A 334 1.00 -34.96 12.18
C LEU A 334 2.36 -34.63 12.76
N GLU A 335 2.47 -34.69 14.08
CA GLU A 335 3.74 -34.59 14.77
C GLU A 335 4.10 -35.93 15.41
N LYS A 336 5.32 -36.41 15.16
CA LYS A 336 5.84 -37.65 15.73
C LYS A 336 7.30 -37.46 16.10
N ASP A 337 7.62 -37.76 17.36
CA ASP A 337 8.98 -37.64 17.90
C ASP A 337 9.60 -36.24 17.68
N GLY A 338 8.78 -35.19 17.78
CA GLY A 338 9.18 -33.79 17.54
C GLY A 338 9.42 -33.42 16.07
N ILE A 339 9.01 -34.29 15.13
CA ILE A 339 9.12 -34.05 13.69
C ILE A 339 7.73 -33.84 13.10
N LEU A 340 7.58 -32.76 12.32
CA LEU A 340 6.36 -32.43 11.61
C LEU A 340 6.28 -33.16 10.27
N TYR A 341 5.11 -33.74 10.01
CA TYR A 341 4.76 -34.44 8.78
C TYR A 341 3.48 -33.86 8.19
N ILE A 342 3.37 -33.92 6.87
CA ILE A 342 2.22 -33.42 6.11
C ILE A 342 1.78 -34.44 5.06
N ASN A 343 0.51 -34.48 4.72
CA ASN A 343 0.00 -35.17 3.52
C ASN A 343 -0.31 -34.15 2.40
N ASP A 344 -0.64 -34.59 1.18
CA ASP A 344 -0.87 -33.68 0.03
C ASP A 344 -2.30 -33.15 -0.09
N GLY A 345 -2.43 -31.84 -0.25
CA GLY A 345 -3.69 -31.13 -0.34
C GLY A 345 -4.10 -31.11 -1.79
N LYS A 346 -5.26 -31.67 -2.11
CA LYS A 346 -5.74 -31.74 -3.49
C LYS A 346 -7.10 -31.07 -3.62
N ARG A 347 -7.15 -29.80 -3.22
CA ARG A 347 -8.33 -28.94 -3.41
C ARG A 347 -7.92 -27.55 -3.86
N GLY A 348 -8.86 -26.80 -4.43
CA GLY A 348 -8.66 -25.37 -4.68
C GLY A 348 -8.68 -24.56 -3.38
N SER A 349 -8.07 -23.37 -3.42
CA SER A 349 -8.15 -22.37 -2.36
C SER A 349 -9.12 -21.25 -2.72
N LEU A 350 -9.81 -20.72 -1.73
CA LEU A 350 -10.60 -19.50 -1.83
C LEU A 350 -9.70 -18.29 -1.58
N GLN A 351 -9.71 -17.35 -2.53
CA GLN A 351 -8.96 -16.10 -2.42
C GLN A 351 -9.87 -14.90 -2.20
N PHE A 352 -9.45 -14.04 -1.28
CA PHE A 352 -10.08 -12.75 -1.00
C PHE A 352 -9.31 -11.65 -1.73
N ASN A 353 -9.95 -10.96 -2.68
CA ASN A 353 -9.33 -9.85 -3.41
C ASN A 353 -9.46 -8.55 -2.61
N THR A 354 -8.57 -8.35 -1.64
CA THR A 354 -8.58 -7.23 -0.71
C THR A 354 -7.76 -6.02 -1.17
N ASN A 355 -7.04 -6.12 -2.30
CA ASN A 355 -6.18 -5.04 -2.81
C ASN A 355 -6.95 -3.73 -3.04
N ASP A 356 -8.19 -3.83 -3.50
CA ASP A 356 -9.08 -2.69 -3.75
C ASP A 356 -9.91 -2.30 -2.51
N GLY A 357 -9.64 -2.94 -1.36
CA GLY A 357 -10.33 -2.72 -0.11
C GLY A 357 -11.61 -3.55 0.06
N VAL A 358 -12.33 -3.22 1.13
CA VAL A 358 -13.59 -3.86 1.53
C VAL A 358 -14.62 -2.80 1.90
N ILE A 359 -15.89 -3.15 1.74
CA ILE A 359 -17.04 -2.37 2.18
C ILE A 359 -17.48 -2.93 3.53
N ILE A 360 -17.51 -2.09 4.56
CA ILE A 360 -17.97 -2.44 5.91
C ILE A 360 -19.48 -2.19 6.02
N SER A 361 -20.18 -3.10 6.70
CA SER A 361 -21.65 -3.09 6.88
C SER A 361 -22.03 -3.83 8.17
N ASP A 362 -23.31 -3.78 8.56
CA ASP A 362 -23.88 -4.47 9.73
C ASP A 362 -23.07 -4.28 11.04
N VAL A 363 -22.62 -3.04 11.28
CA VAL A 363 -21.72 -2.72 12.39
C VAL A 363 -22.49 -2.66 13.71
N THR A 364 -21.95 -3.33 14.73
CA THR A 364 -22.35 -3.27 16.12
C THR A 364 -21.09 -3.23 16.98
N ALA A 365 -21.23 -3.05 18.30
CA ALA A 365 -20.08 -3.05 19.22
C ALA A 365 -19.23 -4.33 19.18
N GLU A 366 -19.84 -5.47 18.83
CA GLU A 366 -19.19 -6.79 18.90
C GLU A 366 -19.21 -7.57 17.57
N ARG A 367 -19.74 -6.98 16.50
CA ARG A 367 -19.88 -7.64 15.20
C ARG A 367 -19.86 -6.64 14.05
N PHE A 368 -19.27 -7.03 12.92
CA PHE A 368 -19.48 -6.33 11.64
C PHE A 368 -19.34 -7.30 10.45
N THR A 369 -19.75 -6.86 9.27
CA THR A 369 -19.61 -7.57 8.00
C THR A 369 -18.67 -6.79 7.07
N ALA A 370 -17.77 -7.48 6.36
CA ALA A 370 -16.96 -6.89 5.30
C ALA A 370 -17.15 -7.63 3.98
N THR A 371 -17.33 -6.88 2.88
CA THR A 371 -17.43 -7.44 1.53
C THR A 371 -16.33 -6.87 0.64
N THR A 372 -15.61 -7.71 -0.10
CA THR A 372 -14.56 -7.24 -1.02
C THR A 372 -15.13 -6.31 -2.10
N VAL A 373 -14.38 -5.26 -2.43
CA VAL A 373 -14.74 -4.37 -3.55
C VAL A 373 -14.63 -5.13 -4.87
N ALA A 374 -13.52 -5.86 -5.05
CA ALA A 374 -13.26 -6.68 -6.22
C ALA A 374 -13.86 -8.09 -6.11
N SER A 375 -14.21 -8.65 -7.27
CA SER A 375 -14.57 -10.07 -7.43
C SER A 375 -13.30 -10.92 -7.57
N ASN A 376 -13.36 -12.18 -7.12
CA ASN A 376 -12.30 -13.18 -7.33
C ASN A 376 -12.40 -13.91 -8.69
N GLY A 377 -13.31 -13.48 -9.57
CA GLY A 377 -13.45 -13.98 -10.95
C GLY A 377 -14.08 -15.37 -11.08
N LEU A 378 -14.04 -16.20 -10.03
CA LEU A 378 -14.60 -17.54 -10.00
C LEU A 378 -15.96 -17.60 -9.30
N GLN A 379 -16.07 -16.96 -8.14
CA GLN A 379 -17.20 -17.08 -7.21
C GLN A 379 -17.84 -15.73 -6.85
N GLY A 380 -17.42 -14.65 -7.52
CA GLY A 380 -17.91 -13.31 -7.23
C GLY A 380 -17.09 -12.62 -6.13
N LYS A 381 -17.74 -11.74 -5.39
CA LYS A 381 -17.16 -11.06 -4.23
C LYS A 381 -17.14 -12.00 -3.02
N CYS A 382 -16.26 -11.71 -2.07
CA CYS A 382 -16.19 -12.44 -0.81
C CYS A 382 -16.78 -11.58 0.30
N ARG A 383 -17.68 -12.16 1.10
CA ARG A 383 -18.25 -11.54 2.30
C ARG A 383 -17.82 -12.31 3.53
N ALA A 384 -17.28 -11.61 4.52
CA ALA A 384 -16.88 -12.16 5.79
C ALA A 384 -17.60 -11.47 6.94
N VAL A 385 -17.87 -12.24 7.99
CA VAL A 385 -18.44 -11.75 9.25
C VAL A 385 -17.35 -11.78 10.30
N PHE A 386 -17.27 -10.73 11.09
CA PHE A 386 -16.29 -10.55 12.15
C PHE A 386 -17.00 -10.39 13.50
N VAL A 387 -16.39 -10.95 14.54
CA VAL A 387 -16.88 -10.90 15.91
C VAL A 387 -15.74 -10.44 16.83
N LEU A 388 -16.05 -9.57 17.77
CA LEU A 388 -15.12 -9.13 18.80
C LEU A 388 -15.10 -10.17 19.93
N GLU A 389 -13.95 -10.81 20.15
CA GLU A 389 -13.79 -11.83 21.17
C GLU A 389 -12.53 -11.53 21.98
N ASN A 390 -12.69 -11.33 23.29
CA ASN A 390 -11.58 -10.99 24.21
C ASN A 390 -10.78 -9.76 23.76
N GLY A 391 -11.47 -8.72 23.24
CA GLY A 391 -10.84 -7.48 22.79
C GLY A 391 -10.13 -7.56 21.43
N SER A 392 -10.31 -8.66 20.67
CA SER A 392 -9.74 -8.80 19.33
C SER A 392 -10.80 -9.21 18.30
N TRP A 393 -10.80 -8.55 17.15
CA TRP A 393 -11.67 -8.90 16.02
C TRP A 393 -11.19 -10.18 15.35
N LYS A 394 -12.09 -11.16 15.24
CA LYS A 394 -11.85 -12.46 14.60
C LYS A 394 -12.86 -12.72 13.50
N MET A 395 -12.44 -13.38 12.43
CA MET A 395 -13.35 -13.76 11.35
C MET A 395 -14.10 -15.05 11.72
N SER A 396 -15.43 -15.01 11.63
CA SER A 396 -16.32 -16.06 12.13
C SER A 396 -16.90 -16.94 11.01
N SER A 397 -17.35 -16.32 9.91
CA SER A 397 -17.92 -17.01 8.75
C SER A 397 -17.58 -16.24 7.47
N CYS A 398 -17.60 -16.93 6.33
CA CYS A 398 -17.48 -16.29 5.03
C CYS A 398 -18.35 -16.95 3.97
N THR A 399 -18.78 -16.16 2.98
CA THR A 399 -19.58 -16.59 1.84
C THR A 399 -19.09 -15.90 0.57
N THR A 400 -19.34 -16.51 -0.59
CA THR A 400 -19.03 -15.92 -1.88
C THR A 400 -20.30 -15.73 -2.70
N GLY A 401 -20.32 -14.69 -3.52
CA GLY A 401 -21.44 -14.41 -4.42
C GLY A 401 -21.35 -13.03 -5.07
N ASP A 402 -22.28 -12.78 -5.97
CA ASP A 402 -22.33 -11.51 -6.70
C ASP A 402 -22.96 -10.35 -5.91
N PHE A 403 -23.64 -10.65 -4.78
CA PHE A 403 -24.33 -9.69 -3.88
C PHE A 403 -25.05 -8.53 -4.59
N LYS A 404 -25.76 -8.84 -5.69
CA LYS A 404 -26.56 -7.85 -6.44
C LYS A 404 -27.84 -7.60 -5.64
N ASN A 405 -28.08 -6.34 -5.27
CA ASN A 405 -29.24 -5.81 -4.50
C ASN A 405 -28.97 -5.46 -3.03
N GLU A 406 -27.79 -4.94 -2.71
CA GLU A 406 -27.66 -4.08 -1.53
C GLU A 406 -27.67 -2.64 -2.02
N ASN A 407 -28.53 -1.81 -1.43
CA ASN A 407 -28.45 -0.37 -1.60
C ASN A 407 -27.03 0.04 -1.21
N VAL A 408 -26.19 0.31 -2.20
CA VAL A 408 -24.90 0.92 -2.01
C VAL A 408 -25.19 2.35 -1.56
N THR A 409 -25.39 2.54 -0.27
CA THR A 409 -25.16 3.84 0.33
C THR A 409 -23.65 4.04 0.24
N ALA A 410 -23.22 4.89 -0.68
CA ALA A 410 -21.82 5.23 -0.85
C ALA A 410 -21.25 5.65 0.51
N SER A 411 -20.16 5.00 0.92
CA SER A 411 -19.22 5.48 1.93
C SER A 411 -19.83 6.04 3.22
N GLN A 412 -20.42 5.21 4.07
CA GLN A 412 -20.50 5.57 5.50
C GLN A 412 -19.19 5.17 6.19
N THR A 413 -18.38 6.17 6.51
CA THR A 413 -17.24 6.03 7.41
C THR A 413 -17.77 5.58 8.78
N ALA A 414 -17.20 4.54 9.39
CA ALA A 414 -17.75 3.96 10.61
C ALA A 414 -17.71 4.96 11.79
N VAL A 415 -18.81 5.15 12.52
CA VAL A 415 -18.88 6.03 13.71
C VAL A 415 -17.86 5.60 14.76
N ARG A 416 -16.86 6.45 15.05
CA ARG A 416 -15.78 6.16 16.01
C ARG A 416 -16.20 6.50 17.44
N VAL A 417 -16.81 7.67 17.62
CA VAL A 417 -17.43 8.14 18.87
C VAL A 417 -18.69 8.91 18.47
N SER A 418 -19.84 8.45 18.95
CA SER A 418 -21.14 9.07 18.60
C SER A 418 -21.21 10.49 19.15
N GLY A 419 -21.35 11.49 18.27
CA GLY A 419 -21.39 12.91 18.61
C GLY A 419 -20.05 13.66 18.47
N ASP A 420 -18.93 12.97 18.21
CA ASP A 420 -17.59 13.54 18.06
C ASP A 420 -17.36 14.03 16.62
N ALA A 421 -17.97 15.16 16.27
CA ALA A 421 -17.92 15.72 14.93
C ALA A 421 -16.53 16.26 14.55
N ASN A 422 -15.72 16.66 15.52
CA ASN A 422 -14.37 17.19 15.28
C ASN A 422 -13.26 16.13 15.31
N CYS A 423 -13.59 14.88 15.66
CA CYS A 423 -12.72 13.72 15.73
C CYS A 423 -11.58 13.84 16.77
N ASP A 424 -11.76 14.63 17.83
CA ASP A 424 -10.76 14.81 18.88
C ASP A 424 -10.79 13.72 19.97
N GLY A 425 -11.79 12.84 19.92
CA GLY A 425 -11.99 11.73 20.85
C GLY A 425 -12.87 12.07 22.06
N GLY A 426 -13.38 13.28 22.15
CA GLY A 426 -14.39 13.73 23.12
C GLY A 426 -15.73 14.05 22.45
N VAL A 427 -16.74 14.36 23.28
CA VAL A 427 -18.00 14.96 22.81
C VAL A 427 -18.24 16.20 23.65
N ASP A 428 -18.20 17.38 23.03
CA ASP A 428 -18.40 18.66 23.69
C ASP A 428 -19.04 19.73 22.76
N MET A 429 -19.06 20.99 23.20
CA MET A 429 -19.73 22.06 22.45
C MET A 429 -18.99 22.41 21.14
N SER A 430 -17.72 22.03 21.00
CA SER A 430 -16.90 22.22 19.81
C SER A 430 -17.43 21.38 18.65
N ASP A 431 -17.98 20.19 18.91
CA ASP A 431 -18.65 19.36 17.91
C ASP A 431 -19.89 20.05 17.36
N VAL A 432 -20.72 20.57 18.26
CA VAL A 432 -21.92 21.36 17.92
C VAL A 432 -21.53 22.55 17.05
N VAL A 433 -20.47 23.27 17.41
CA VAL A 433 -19.98 24.42 16.64
C VAL A 433 -19.50 23.99 15.25
N LEU A 434 -18.75 22.90 15.13
CA LEU A 434 -18.24 22.43 13.84
C LEU A 434 -19.36 21.97 12.91
N ILE A 435 -20.36 21.24 13.43
CA ILE A 435 -21.56 20.85 12.66
C ILE A 435 -22.28 22.11 12.14
N MET A 436 -22.50 23.10 13.01
CA MET A 436 -23.17 24.35 12.63
C MET A 436 -22.36 25.16 11.62
N GLN A 437 -21.02 25.18 11.73
CA GLN A 437 -20.12 25.84 10.80
C GLN A 437 -20.11 25.16 9.43
N ALA A 438 -20.05 23.83 9.40
CA ALA A 438 -20.10 23.03 8.18
C ALA A 438 -21.39 23.26 7.40
N LEU A 439 -22.53 23.32 8.09
CA LEU A 439 -23.83 23.60 7.49
C LEU A 439 -23.99 25.05 7.03
N SER A 440 -23.42 26.00 7.78
CA SER A 440 -23.58 27.44 7.49
C SER A 440 -22.63 27.96 6.40
N ASN A 441 -21.44 27.36 6.28
CA ASN A 441 -20.47 27.72 5.24
C ASN A 441 -19.69 26.48 4.75
N PRO A 442 -20.34 25.61 3.94
CA PRO A 442 -19.75 24.35 3.49
C PRO A 442 -18.45 24.53 2.69
N ASN A 443 -18.31 25.63 1.94
CA ASN A 443 -17.09 25.91 1.17
C ASN A 443 -15.85 26.12 2.05
N LYS A 444 -16.04 26.49 3.32
CA LYS A 444 -14.95 26.72 4.27
C LYS A 444 -14.83 25.59 5.30
N TYR A 445 -15.95 25.06 5.79
CA TYR A 445 -15.99 24.10 6.90
C TYR A 445 -16.69 22.77 6.58
N GLY A 446 -17.20 22.58 5.35
CA GLY A 446 -17.76 21.31 4.91
C GLY A 446 -16.68 20.27 4.61
N GLU A 447 -17.08 19.07 4.16
CA GLU A 447 -16.16 17.93 3.92
C GLU A 447 -14.96 18.27 3.02
N ASN A 448 -15.16 19.18 2.06
CA ASN A 448 -14.14 19.66 1.13
C ASN A 448 -13.80 21.15 1.38
N GLY A 449 -13.90 21.59 2.63
CA GLY A 449 -13.71 22.98 3.03
C GLY A 449 -12.26 23.45 2.97
N THR A 450 -12.05 24.76 2.88
CA THR A 450 -10.70 25.34 2.82
C THR A 450 -10.03 25.60 4.18
N ALA A 451 -10.78 25.56 5.29
CA ALA A 451 -10.24 25.79 6.62
C ALA A 451 -9.61 24.52 7.20
N GLU A 452 -8.47 24.62 7.89
CA GLU A 452 -7.81 23.48 8.52
C GLU A 452 -8.74 22.65 9.43
N PRO A 453 -9.62 23.24 10.28
CA PRO A 453 -10.63 22.47 11.01
C PRO A 453 -11.97 22.40 10.27
N HIS A 454 -11.99 21.98 9.00
CA HIS A 454 -13.25 21.66 8.32
C HIS A 454 -13.75 20.28 8.76
N ILE A 455 -15.07 20.04 8.71
CA ILE A 455 -15.61 18.73 9.08
C ILE A 455 -15.09 17.67 8.10
N THR A 456 -14.77 16.48 8.61
CA THR A 456 -14.29 15.36 7.78
C THR A 456 -15.43 14.40 7.48
N ALA A 457 -15.25 13.47 6.52
CA ALA A 457 -16.20 12.38 6.29
C ALA A 457 -16.47 11.57 7.58
N GLN A 458 -15.44 11.36 8.40
CA GLN A 458 -15.55 10.71 9.70
C GLN A 458 -16.34 11.56 10.70
N GLY A 459 -16.11 12.87 10.75
CA GLY A 459 -16.84 13.80 11.61
C GLY A 459 -18.32 13.89 11.26
N ILE A 460 -18.64 13.86 9.96
CA ILE A 460 -20.02 13.76 9.45
C ILE A 460 -20.68 12.48 9.98
N ALA A 461 -20.00 11.34 9.84
CA ALA A 461 -20.53 10.07 10.32
C ALA A 461 -20.69 10.04 11.85
N ASN A 462 -19.73 10.59 12.59
CA ASN A 462 -19.82 10.68 14.04
C ASN A 462 -20.99 11.55 14.51
N ALA A 463 -21.27 12.63 13.79
CA ALA A 463 -22.37 13.54 14.08
C ALA A 463 -23.75 12.97 13.69
N ASP A 464 -23.85 12.30 12.53
CA ASP A 464 -25.08 11.74 11.97
C ASP A 464 -25.51 10.45 12.70
N THR A 465 -26.16 10.63 13.85
CA THR A 465 -26.53 9.51 14.74
C THR A 465 -27.85 8.83 14.37
N ASN A 466 -28.66 9.46 13.51
CA ASN A 466 -29.98 8.98 13.08
C ASN A 466 -30.00 8.48 11.63
N GLY A 467 -28.91 8.69 10.86
CA GLY A 467 -28.74 8.26 9.48
C GLY A 467 -29.48 9.14 8.46
N ASP A 468 -29.85 10.38 8.81
CA ASP A 468 -30.49 11.34 7.88
C ASP A 468 -29.51 12.34 7.24
N GLY A 469 -28.21 12.13 7.44
CA GLY A 469 -27.13 13.00 6.98
C GLY A 469 -26.81 14.07 8.02
N LEU A 470 -25.80 14.91 7.75
CA LEU A 470 -25.46 15.99 8.67
C LEU A 470 -26.57 17.07 8.68
N THR A 471 -27.22 17.26 9.82
CA THR A 471 -28.30 18.25 10.00
C THR A 471 -28.08 19.12 11.25
N VAL A 472 -28.91 20.17 11.37
CA VAL A 472 -29.00 20.94 12.63
C VAL A 472 -29.56 20.09 13.78
N GLY A 473 -30.28 18.99 13.46
CA GLY A 473 -30.81 18.05 14.44
C GLY A 473 -29.69 17.36 15.23
N ASP A 474 -28.58 17.02 14.57
CA ASP A 474 -27.42 16.39 15.19
C ASP A 474 -26.75 17.31 16.21
N ALA A 475 -26.53 18.57 15.82
CA ALA A 475 -26.00 19.61 16.70
C ALA A 475 -26.89 19.79 17.95
N GLN A 476 -28.22 19.77 17.78
CA GLN A 476 -29.17 19.86 18.89
C GLN A 476 -29.18 18.62 19.77
N ALA A 477 -29.04 17.42 19.19
CA ALA A 477 -28.99 16.17 19.93
C ALA A 477 -27.75 16.11 20.84
N ILE A 478 -26.58 16.44 20.29
CA ILE A 478 -25.33 16.54 21.05
C ILE A 478 -25.47 17.60 22.16
N GLN A 479 -26.00 18.77 21.84
CA GLN A 479 -26.22 19.84 22.83
C GLN A 479 -27.14 19.40 23.98
N LYS A 480 -28.23 18.67 23.70
CA LYS A 480 -29.14 18.15 24.74
C LYS A 480 -28.47 17.09 25.61
N ALA A 481 -27.68 16.21 25.01
CA ALA A 481 -26.92 15.19 25.75
C ALA A 481 -25.90 15.82 26.71
N LEU A 482 -25.20 16.89 26.29
CA LEU A 482 -24.26 17.63 27.14
C LEU A 482 -24.93 18.38 28.29
N LEU A 483 -26.20 18.73 28.15
CA LEU A 483 -26.98 19.46 29.14
C LEU A 483 -27.86 18.55 30.01
N ASP A 484 -27.81 17.23 29.80
CA ASP A 484 -28.65 16.24 30.49
C ASP A 484 -30.17 16.51 30.32
N LEU A 485 -30.54 16.99 29.13
CA LEU A 485 -31.92 17.35 28.74
C LEU A 485 -32.52 16.32 27.75
N GLY A 486 -32.03 15.09 27.79
CA GLY A 486 -32.34 13.98 26.87
C GLY A 486 -33.65 13.27 27.15
#